data_AF-A0A9D7ZMN7-F1
#
_entry.id   AF-A0A9D7ZMN7-F1
#
_cell.length_a   1.000
_cell.length_b   1.000
_cell.length_c   1.000
_cell.angle_alpha   90.00
_cell.angle_beta   90.00
_cell.angle_gamma   90.00
#
_symmetry.space_group_name_H-M   'P 1'
#
loop_
_entity.id
_entity.type
_entity.pdbx_description
1 polymer ?
#
loop_
_entity_poly.entity_id
_entity_poly.type
_entity_poly.pdbx_seq_one_letter_code
_entity_poly.pdbx_strand_id
1 'polypeptide(L)'
;KRCGLNIISQVKKACNDDLSKVKSCVKLTGFVNSTEDFTEQPKVINGASDLIVSVFGEAGMHTRAAVSTNSLPLGVSVEVDAIFELN
;
A
#
# COMPACT_ATOMS: atom_id res chain seq x y z
N LYS A 1 7.77 0.28 -2.49
CA LYS A 1 7.68 -1.03 -3.19
C LYS A 1 7.59 -2.24 -2.27
N ARG A 2 8.52 -2.48 -1.32
CA ARG A 2 8.48 -3.67 -0.44
C ARG A 2 7.16 -3.86 0.32
N CYS A 3 6.59 -2.81 0.93
CA CYS A 3 5.31 -2.92 1.61
C CYS A 3 4.17 -3.29 0.64
N GLY A 4 4.14 -2.70 -0.56
CA GLY A 4 3.18 -3.06 -1.61
C GLY A 4 3.30 -4.52 -2.07
N LEU A 5 4.52 -5.07 -2.22
CA LEU A 5 4.72 -6.49 -2.52
C LEU A 5 4.20 -7.39 -1.39
N ASN A 6 4.43 -7.02 -0.14
CA ASN A 6 3.90 -7.76 1.01
C ASN A 6 2.36 -7.75 1.02
N ILE A 7 1.75 -6.59 0.75
CA ILE A 7 0.29 -6.48 0.61
C ILE A 7 -0.23 -7.41 -0.48
N ILE A 8 0.33 -7.36 -1.70
CA ILE A 8 -0.07 -8.24 -2.80
C ILE A 8 0.07 -9.71 -2.41
N SER A 9 1.16 -10.07 -1.71
CA SER A 9 1.35 -11.44 -1.24
C SER A 9 0.26 -11.88 -0.25
N GLN A 10 -0.19 -11.00 0.65
CA GLN A 10 -1.26 -11.33 1.60
C GLN A 10 -2.63 -11.38 0.92
N VAL A 11 -2.91 -10.47 -0.01
CA VAL A 11 -4.12 -10.51 -0.84
C VAL A 11 -4.17 -11.80 -1.65
N LYS A 12 -3.06 -12.19 -2.30
CA LYS A 12 -2.97 -13.44 -3.03
C LYS A 12 -3.33 -14.64 -2.16
N LYS A 13 -2.79 -14.70 -0.92
CA LYS A 13 -3.14 -15.75 0.05
C LYS A 13 -4.62 -15.72 0.42
N ALA A 14 -5.17 -14.53 0.70
CA ALA A 14 -6.59 -14.36 1.02
C ALA A 14 -7.52 -14.77 -0.13
N CYS A 15 -7.06 -14.66 -1.37
CA CYS A 15 -7.80 -15.06 -2.57
C CYS A 15 -7.57 -16.53 -2.99
N ASN A 16 -6.94 -17.36 -2.15
CA ASN A 16 -6.54 -18.74 -2.49
C ASN A 16 -5.65 -18.80 -3.73
N ASP A 17 -4.60 -17.98 -3.74
CA ASP A 17 -3.60 -17.84 -4.79
C ASP A 17 -4.09 -17.29 -6.14
N ASP A 18 -5.34 -16.84 -6.22
CA ASP A 18 -5.96 -16.29 -7.42
C ASP A 18 -6.26 -14.79 -7.29
N LEU A 19 -5.38 -13.95 -7.83
CA LEU A 19 -5.53 -12.49 -7.79
C LEU A 19 -6.66 -11.95 -8.67
N SER A 20 -7.27 -12.76 -9.54
CA SER A 20 -8.42 -12.33 -10.36
C SER A 20 -9.70 -12.13 -9.54
N LYS A 21 -9.73 -12.61 -8.30
CA LYS A 21 -10.82 -12.39 -7.34
C LYS A 21 -10.82 -10.98 -6.75
N VAL A 22 -9.76 -10.20 -6.95
CA VAL A 22 -9.74 -8.79 -6.54
C VAL A 22 -10.62 -7.99 -7.49
N LYS A 23 -11.68 -7.38 -6.96
CA LYS A 23 -12.55 -6.48 -7.71
C LYS A 23 -11.96 -5.07 -7.75
N SER A 24 -11.49 -4.56 -6.62
CA SER A 24 -10.85 -3.24 -6.54
C SER A 24 -9.94 -3.09 -5.33
N CYS A 25 -8.89 -2.26 -5.44
CA CYS A 25 -8.17 -1.70 -4.31
C CYS A 25 -8.93 -0.44 -3.86
N VAL A 26 -9.63 -0.51 -2.73
CA VAL A 26 -10.49 0.59 -2.27
C VAL A 26 -9.65 1.73 -1.69
N LYS A 27 -8.65 1.37 -0.87
CA LYS A 27 -7.84 2.33 -0.11
C LYS A 27 -6.44 1.80 0.15
N LEU A 28 -5.48 2.70 0.14
CA LEU A 28 -4.12 2.49 0.66
C LEU A 28 -3.80 3.56 1.71
N THR A 29 -3.36 3.17 2.90
CA THR A 29 -2.83 4.11 3.91
C THR A 29 -1.35 3.87 4.08
N GLY A 30 -0.54 4.90 3.84
CA GLY A 30 0.90 4.84 4.01
C GLY A 30 1.35 5.65 5.22
N PHE A 31 2.11 5.01 6.11
CA PHE A 31 2.76 5.63 7.25
C PHE A 31 4.25 5.70 6.97
N VAL A 32 4.81 6.90 7.02
CA VAL A 32 6.24 7.14 6.77
C VAL A 32 6.88 7.62 8.06
N ASN A 33 7.86 6.86 8.54
CA ASN A 33 8.70 7.28 9.66
C ASN A 33 9.60 8.42 9.16
N SER A 34 9.32 9.64 9.59
CA SER A 34 10.00 10.84 9.08
C SER A 34 10.13 11.94 10.13
N THR A 35 11.12 12.80 9.93
CA THR A 35 11.33 14.01 10.76
C THR A 35 10.20 15.02 10.55
N GLU A 36 10.10 16.00 11.45
CA GLU A 36 9.09 17.06 11.38
C GLU A 36 9.18 17.88 10.07
N ASP A 37 10.40 18.07 9.55
CA ASP A 37 10.65 18.86 8.34
C ASP A 37 10.39 18.11 7.03
N PHE A 38 10.23 16.79 7.06
CA PHE A 38 10.01 16.01 5.85
C PHE A 38 8.53 16.07 5.45
N THR A 39 8.25 16.49 4.22
CA THR A 39 6.88 16.71 3.71
C THR A 39 6.57 15.90 2.45
N GLU A 40 7.46 14.99 2.08
CA GLU A 40 7.42 14.23 0.82
C GLU A 40 6.87 12.80 1.00
N GLN A 41 6.11 12.55 2.06
CA GLN A 41 5.44 11.27 2.30
C GLN A 41 4.62 10.80 1.09
N PRO A 42 3.87 11.66 0.37
CA PRO A 42 3.17 11.24 -0.84
C PRO A 42 4.10 10.62 -1.90
N LYS A 43 5.31 11.16 -2.09
CA LYS A 43 6.30 10.62 -3.04
C LYS A 43 6.83 9.26 -2.59
N VAL A 44 7.04 9.06 -1.28
CA VAL A 44 7.46 7.75 -0.73
C VAL A 44 6.39 6.69 -0.99
N ILE A 45 5.12 7.03 -0.75
CA ILE A 45 4.00 6.09 -0.90
C ILE A 45 3.65 5.83 -2.38
N ASN A 46 4.03 6.68 -3.34
CA ASN A 46 3.93 6.36 -4.77
C ASN A 46 4.59 5.02 -5.10
N GLY A 47 5.69 4.69 -4.44
CA GLY A 47 6.33 3.39 -4.62
C GLY A 47 5.47 2.17 -4.22
N ALA A 48 4.43 2.33 -3.41
CA ALA A 48 3.43 1.28 -3.18
C ALA A 48 2.25 1.44 -4.14
N SER A 49 1.73 2.66 -4.31
CA SER A 49 0.60 2.95 -5.20
C SER A 49 0.86 2.53 -6.65
N ASP A 50 1.99 2.92 -7.23
CA ASP A 50 2.36 2.61 -8.62
C ASP A 50 2.49 1.11 -8.83
N LEU A 51 2.98 0.39 -7.81
CA LEU A 51 3.09 -1.07 -7.86
C LEU A 51 1.70 -1.73 -7.87
N ILE A 52 0.79 -1.31 -6.98
CA ILE A 52 -0.59 -1.84 -6.95
C ILE A 52 -1.27 -1.58 -8.30
N VAL A 53 -1.19 -0.37 -8.84
CA VAL A 53 -1.74 -0.03 -10.16
C VAL A 53 -1.09 -0.86 -11.26
N SER A 54 0.23 -1.07 -11.24
CA SER A 54 0.92 -1.87 -12.26
C SER A 54 0.49 -3.34 -12.29
N VAL A 55 0.04 -3.89 -11.15
CA VAL A 55 -0.36 -5.30 -11.01
C VAL A 55 -1.84 -5.50 -11.33
N PHE A 56 -2.70 -4.60 -10.85
CA PHE A 56 -4.16 -4.74 -10.96
C PHE A 56 -4.80 -3.85 -12.05
N GLY A 57 -4.03 -3.02 -12.75
CA GLY A 57 -4.55 -2.10 -13.76
C GLY A 57 -5.54 -1.09 -13.15
N GLU A 58 -6.68 -0.88 -13.82
CA GLU A 58 -7.74 0.00 -13.34
C GLU A 58 -8.28 -0.41 -11.96
N ALA A 59 -8.39 -1.72 -11.69
CA ALA A 59 -8.81 -2.23 -10.39
C ALA A 59 -7.80 -1.89 -9.27
N GLY A 60 -6.57 -1.51 -9.64
CA GLY A 60 -5.54 -1.04 -8.72
C GLY A 60 -5.65 0.45 -8.37
N MET A 61 -6.51 1.24 -9.01
CA MET A 61 -6.73 2.65 -8.68
C MET A 61 -7.45 2.77 -7.33
N HIS A 62 -6.93 3.60 -6.43
CA HIS A 62 -7.37 3.65 -5.04
C HIS A 62 -7.37 5.06 -4.47
N THR A 63 -8.23 5.28 -3.47
CA THR A 63 -8.07 6.42 -2.56
C THR A 63 -6.85 6.22 -1.67
N ARG A 64 -6.26 7.32 -1.17
CA ARG A 64 -5.01 7.24 -0.42
C ARG A 64 -4.89 8.28 0.69
N ALA A 65 -4.26 7.87 1.79
CA ALA A 65 -3.63 8.78 2.74
C ALA A 65 -2.12 8.44 2.86
N ALA A 66 -1.29 9.47 2.97
CA ALA A 66 0.14 9.34 3.20
C ALA A 66 0.50 10.30 4.35
N VAL A 67 0.86 9.75 5.51
CA VAL A 67 1.03 10.52 6.74
C VAL A 67 2.41 10.26 7.36
N SER A 68 2.89 11.27 8.08
CA SER A 68 4.10 11.15 8.90
C SER A 68 3.79 10.43 10.21
N THR A 69 4.77 9.70 10.72
CA THR A 69 4.81 9.18 12.09
C THR A 69 6.23 9.35 12.65
N ASN A 70 6.35 9.51 13.96
CA ASN A 70 7.64 9.65 14.65
C ASN A 70 8.40 8.32 14.79
N SER A 71 7.69 7.19 14.67
CA SER A 71 8.28 5.85 14.74
C SER A 71 7.32 4.81 14.14
N LEU A 72 7.87 3.65 13.79
CA LEU A 72 7.13 2.47 13.35
C LEU A 72 7.69 1.22 14.04
N PRO A 73 6.89 0.14 14.17
CA PRO A 73 7.35 -1.14 14.70
C PRO A 73 8.65 -1.61 14.03
N LEU A 74 9.53 -2.21 14.83
CA LEU A 74 10.85 -2.70 14.38
C LEU A 74 11.78 -1.62 13.77
N GLY A 75 11.45 -0.33 13.92
CA GLY A 75 12.25 0.77 13.39
C GLY A 75 12.22 0.88 11.86
N VAL A 76 11.19 0.35 11.20
CA VAL A 76 11.08 0.42 9.73
C VAL A 76 10.81 1.84 9.25
N SER A 77 11.17 2.11 8.00
CA SER A 77 10.95 3.43 7.38
C SER A 77 9.51 3.65 6.92
N VAL A 78 8.81 2.59 6.52
CA VAL A 78 7.47 2.67 5.91
C VAL A 78 6.63 1.48 6.34
N GLU A 79 5.39 1.75 6.72
CA GLU A 79 4.33 0.77 6.91
C GLU A 79 3.16 1.14 5.99
N VAL A 80 2.46 0.14 5.46
CA VAL A 80 1.33 0.37 4.55
C VAL A 80 0.22 -0.61 4.90
N ASP A 81 -1.00 -0.10 5.03
CA ASP A 81 -2.23 -0.88 5.02
C ASP A 81 -2.98 -0.70 3.71
N ALA A 82 -3.89 -1.63 3.42
CA ALA A 82 -4.79 -1.53 2.30
C ALA A 82 -6.10 -2.27 2.55
N ILE A 83 -7.15 -1.81 1.87
CA ILE A 83 -8.47 -2.44 1.85
C ILE A 83 -8.76 -2.86 0.41
N PHE A 84 -9.07 -4.14 0.21
CA PHE A 84 -9.45 -4.70 -1.08
C PHE A 84 -10.88 -5.19 -1.04
N GLU A 85 -11.61 -4.91 -2.12
CA GLU A 85 -12.90 -5.51 -2.43
C GLU A 85 -12.67 -6.79 -3.24
N LEU A 86 -13.36 -7.88 -2.88
CA LEU A 86 -13.30 -9.16 -3.57
C LEU A 86 -14.63 -9.45 -4.28
N ASN A 87 -14.58 -10.31 -5.30
CA ASN A 87 -15.76 -10.90 -5.95
C ASN A 87 -16.37 -12.05 -5.15
#